data_AF-A0A0F5F0T5-F1
#
_entry.id   AF-A0A0F5F0T5-F1
#
_cell.length_a   1.000
_cell.length_b   1.000
_cell.length_c   1.000
_cell.angle_alpha   90.00
_cell.angle_beta   90.00
_cell.angle_gamma   90.00
#
_symmetry.space_group_name_H-M   'P 1'
#
loop_
_entity.id
_entity.type
_entity.pdbx_description
1 polymer ?
#
loop_
_entity_poly.entity_id
_entity_poly.type
_entity_poly.pdbx_seq_one_letter_code
_entity_poly.pdbx_strand_id
1 'polypeptide(L)'
;MEQLDLSALEKAFHSLEMTLAKLADKQWFAAQENIVQDTLIAGCIQKFEFVYELSIKMMKRQLKLITEAPDEIDSADFRDILRLSAKAGLIEQVEDWLLYRKMRNITSHTYDQNKAQEIYEQMIGFLASARNLLSQLQQRNNDD
;
A
#
# COMPACT_ATOMS: atom_id res chain seq x y z
N MET A 1 18.84 -3.55 17.72
CA MET A 1 18.79 -4.63 16.71
C MET A 1 19.02 -4.03 15.32
N GLU A 2 18.96 -4.78 14.21
CA GLU A 2 18.98 -4.17 12.87
C GLU A 2 17.65 -3.44 12.61
N GLN A 3 17.70 -2.14 12.32
CA GLN A 3 16.50 -1.32 12.03
C GLN A 3 16.19 -1.31 10.53
N LEU A 4 14.91 -1.29 10.18
CA LEU A 4 14.49 -1.15 8.79
C LEU A 4 14.56 0.31 8.33
N ASP A 5 15.16 0.58 7.18
CA ASP A 5 14.97 1.84 6.47
C ASP A 5 13.55 1.90 5.87
N LEU A 6 12.69 2.71 6.49
CA LEU A 6 11.30 2.91 6.09
C LEU A 6 11.10 4.12 5.16
N SER A 7 12.15 4.88 4.88
CA SER A 7 12.05 6.20 4.23
C SER A 7 11.35 6.17 2.86
N ALA A 8 11.57 5.11 2.09
CA ALA A 8 10.91 4.91 0.80
C ALA A 8 9.39 4.69 0.95
N LEU A 9 8.98 3.86 1.91
CA LEU A 9 7.57 3.59 2.19
C LEU A 9 6.88 4.84 2.73
N GLU A 10 7.52 5.57 3.66
CA GLU A 10 6.99 6.82 4.22
C GLU A 10 6.74 7.88 3.15
N LYS A 11 7.75 8.12 2.29
CA LYS A 11 7.64 9.10 1.20
C LYS A 11 6.56 8.70 0.18
N ALA A 12 6.49 7.43 -0.19
CA ALA A 12 5.47 6.93 -1.10
C ALA A 12 4.07 7.06 -0.50
N PHE A 13 3.90 6.68 0.77
CA PHE A 13 2.64 6.77 1.50
C PHE A 13 2.15 8.22 1.58
N HIS A 14 3.00 9.14 2.05
CA HIS A 14 2.63 10.55 2.15
C HIS A 14 2.30 11.16 0.78
N SER A 15 3.03 10.78 -0.26
CA SER A 15 2.77 11.21 -1.63
C SER A 15 1.40 10.74 -2.13
N LEU A 16 0.97 9.51 -1.80
CA LEU A 16 -0.35 8.98 -2.13
C LEU A 16 -1.45 9.69 -1.32
N GLU A 17 -1.25 9.82 -0.01
CA GLU A 17 -2.17 10.51 0.91
C GLU A 17 -2.48 11.93 0.44
N MET A 18 -1.44 12.71 0.14
CA MET A 18 -1.59 14.09 -0.35
C MET A 18 -2.31 14.15 -1.70
N THR A 19 -2.05 13.21 -2.60
CA THR A 19 -2.77 13.13 -3.88
C THR A 19 -4.25 12.84 -3.66
N LEU A 20 -4.59 11.86 -2.84
CA LEU A 20 -5.99 11.53 -2.54
C LEU A 20 -6.73 12.67 -1.86
N ALA A 21 -6.08 13.34 -0.90
CA ALA A 21 -6.63 14.53 -0.26
C ALA A 21 -6.93 15.63 -1.27
N LYS A 22 -6.07 15.85 -2.26
CA LYS A 22 -6.31 16.84 -3.31
C LYS A 22 -7.41 16.40 -4.28
N LEU A 23 -7.49 15.12 -4.63
CA LEU A 23 -8.55 14.59 -5.50
C LEU A 23 -9.93 14.58 -4.82
N ALA A 24 -9.98 14.56 -3.49
CA ALA A 24 -11.23 14.67 -2.74
C ALA A 24 -11.89 16.06 -2.86
N ASP A 25 -11.14 17.09 -3.25
CA ASP A 25 -11.68 18.41 -3.61
C ASP A 25 -12.39 18.32 -4.97
N LYS A 26 -13.65 17.86 -4.94
CA LYS A 26 -14.46 17.63 -6.14
C LYS A 26 -14.66 18.88 -6.98
N GLN A 27 -14.75 20.06 -6.35
CA GLN A 27 -14.93 21.32 -7.07
C GLN A 27 -13.67 21.66 -7.87
N TRP A 28 -12.50 21.57 -7.23
CA TRP A 28 -11.24 21.78 -7.94
C TRP A 28 -11.01 20.73 -9.02
N PHE A 29 -11.27 19.45 -8.72
CA PHE A 29 -11.04 18.36 -9.67
C PHE A 29 -11.93 18.49 -10.91
N ALA A 30 -13.23 18.76 -10.73
CA ALA A 30 -14.17 18.96 -11.83
C ALA A 30 -13.90 20.21 -12.66
N ALA A 31 -13.16 21.19 -12.13
CA ALA A 31 -12.75 22.39 -12.86
C ALA A 31 -11.53 22.15 -13.77
N GLN A 32 -10.88 20.98 -13.71
CA GLN A 32 -9.73 20.67 -14.57
C GLN A 32 -10.18 20.16 -15.93
N GLU A 33 -9.32 20.31 -16.95
CA GLU A 33 -9.53 19.66 -18.26
C GLU A 33 -9.56 18.14 -18.13
N ASN A 34 -10.32 17.45 -18.98
CA ASN A 34 -10.48 15.99 -18.94
C ASN A 34 -9.12 15.25 -18.95
N ILE A 35 -8.18 15.68 -19.80
CA ILE A 35 -6.85 15.08 -19.89
C ILE A 35 -6.04 15.25 -18.59
N VAL A 36 -6.26 16.35 -17.87
CA VAL A 36 -5.63 16.60 -16.57
C VAL A 36 -6.26 15.70 -15.51
N GLN A 37 -7.59 15.57 -15.49
CA GLN A 37 -8.31 14.64 -14.61
C GLN A 37 -7.81 13.21 -14.77
N ASP A 38 -7.75 12.73 -16.03
CA ASP A 38 -7.28 11.38 -16.35
C ASP A 38 -5.82 11.18 -15.90
N THR A 39 -4.95 12.16 -16.15
CA THR A 39 -3.53 12.12 -15.74
C THR A 39 -3.39 12.05 -14.21
N LEU A 40 -4.20 12.81 -13.48
CA LEU A 40 -4.17 12.81 -12.02
C LEU A 40 -4.66 11.48 -11.44
N ILE A 41 -5.71 10.88 -12.02
CA ILE A 41 -6.20 9.54 -11.63
C ILE A 41 -5.13 8.48 -11.90
N ALA A 42 -4.52 8.49 -13.10
CA ALA A 42 -3.44 7.57 -13.45
C ALA A 42 -2.25 7.71 -12.50
N GLY A 43 -1.85 8.95 -12.16
CA GLY A 43 -0.82 9.22 -11.18
C GLY A 43 -1.17 8.72 -9.77
N CYS A 44 -2.44 8.82 -9.36
CA CYS A 44 -2.91 8.27 -8.09
C CYS A 44 -2.81 6.74 -8.05
N ILE A 45 -3.20 6.06 -9.13
CA ILE A 45 -3.09 4.60 -9.26
C ILE A 45 -1.62 4.17 -9.22
N GLN A 46 -0.73 4.87 -9.91
CA GLN A 46 0.70 4.58 -9.88
C GLN A 46 1.29 4.70 -8.46
N LYS A 47 0.87 5.73 -7.71
CA LYS A 47 1.28 5.92 -6.32
C LYS A 47 0.76 4.80 -5.41
N PHE A 48 -0.46 4.32 -5.65
CA PHE A 48 -0.99 3.13 -4.98
C PHE A 48 -0.09 1.92 -5.20
N GLU A 49 0.31 1.64 -6.45
CA GLU A 49 1.19 0.50 -6.76
C GLU A 49 2.51 0.60 -5.99
N PHE A 50 3.13 1.78 -5.93
CA PHE A 50 4.35 1.98 -5.17
C PHE A 50 4.18 1.68 -3.69
N VAL A 51 3.13 2.21 -3.06
CA VAL A 51 2.86 1.96 -1.63
C VAL A 51 2.57 0.48 -1.40
N TYR A 52 1.81 -0.17 -2.28
CA TYR A 52 1.49 -1.59 -2.17
C TYR A 52 2.76 -2.45 -2.24
N GLU A 53 3.60 -2.28 -3.27
CA GLU A 53 4.81 -3.07 -3.44
C GLU A 53 5.81 -2.84 -2.29
N LEU A 54 5.97 -1.59 -1.85
CA LEU A 54 6.82 -1.26 -0.71
C LEU A 54 6.29 -1.85 0.59
N SER A 55 4.97 -1.86 0.79
CA SER A 55 4.33 -2.45 1.96
C SER A 55 4.61 -3.95 2.04
N ILE A 56 4.39 -4.70 0.96
CA ILE A 56 4.67 -6.15 0.92
C ILE A 56 6.17 -6.42 1.13
N LYS A 57 7.04 -5.59 0.56
CA LYS A 57 8.49 -5.68 0.77
C LYS A 57 8.87 -5.46 2.23
N MET A 58 8.27 -4.48 2.91
CA MET A 58 8.57 -4.21 4.33
C MET A 58 8.01 -5.28 5.25
N MET A 59 6.83 -5.84 4.96
CA MET A 59 6.31 -7.01 5.67
C MET A 59 7.31 -8.17 5.63
N LYS A 60 7.78 -8.54 4.44
CA LYS A 60 8.77 -9.61 4.28
C LYS A 60 10.05 -9.34 5.07
N ARG A 61 10.58 -8.12 4.99
CA ARG A 61 11.80 -7.74 5.71
C ARG A 61 11.61 -7.81 7.23
N GLN A 62 10.50 -7.29 7.74
CA GLN A 62 10.21 -7.35 9.17
C GLN A 62 10.03 -8.79 9.65
N LEU A 63 9.35 -9.64 8.87
CA LEU A 63 9.20 -11.06 9.20
C LEU A 63 10.55 -11.78 9.28
N LYS A 64 11.50 -11.45 8.40
CA LYS A 64 12.87 -11.99 8.47
C LYS A 64 13.63 -11.57 9.72
N LEU A 65 13.42 -10.36 10.21
CA LEU A 65 14.09 -9.87 11.41
C LEU A 65 13.60 -10.55 12.69
N ILE A 66 12.36 -11.04 12.70
CA ILE A 66 11.73 -11.60 13.92
C ILE A 66 11.66 -13.12 13.94
N THR A 67 12.06 -13.80 12.85
CA THR A 67 12.04 -15.27 12.76
C THR A 67 13.44 -15.85 12.91
N GLU A 68 13.53 -17.06 13.45
CA GLU A 68 14.79 -17.82 13.53
C GLU A 68 15.17 -18.48 12.19
N ALA A 69 14.22 -18.56 11.23
CA ALA A 69 14.41 -19.19 9.92
C ALA A 69 14.10 -18.20 8.77
N PRO A 70 14.95 -17.19 8.52
CA PRO A 70 14.68 -16.15 7.51
C PRO A 70 14.56 -16.68 6.07
N ASP A 71 15.21 -17.81 5.76
CA ASP A 71 15.13 -18.48 4.45
C ASP A 71 13.72 -19.03 4.15
N GLU A 72 12.94 -19.37 5.18
CA GLU A 72 11.54 -19.79 5.00
C GLU A 72 10.68 -18.63 4.51
N ILE A 73 11.01 -17.38 4.88
CA ILE A 73 10.28 -16.19 4.42
C ILE A 73 10.56 -15.90 2.94
N ASP A 74 11.75 -16.25 2.43
CA ASP A 74 12.08 -16.09 1.02
C ASP A 74 11.31 -17.04 0.11
N SER A 75 11.08 -18.26 0.58
CA SER A 75 10.33 -19.29 -0.15
C SER A 75 8.82 -19.23 0.08
N ALA A 76 8.35 -18.48 1.10
CA ALA A 76 6.94 -18.33 1.41
C ALA A 76 6.15 -17.67 0.27
N ASP A 77 4.96 -18.21 0.01
CA ASP A 77 4.03 -17.64 -0.95
C ASP A 77 3.39 -16.34 -0.41
N PHE A 78 2.73 -15.59 -1.29
CA PHE A 78 2.11 -14.32 -0.91
C PHE A 78 1.08 -14.46 0.23
N ARG A 79 0.27 -15.52 0.23
CA ARG A 79 -0.78 -15.70 1.25
C ARG A 79 -0.16 -16.05 2.59
N ASP A 80 0.91 -16.82 2.60
CA ASP A 80 1.63 -17.16 3.83
C ASP A 80 2.36 -15.94 4.41
N ILE A 81 2.94 -15.08 3.57
CA ILE A 81 3.48 -13.78 4.01
C ILE A 81 2.42 -12.93 4.70
N LEU A 82 1.20 -12.84 4.15
CA LEU A 82 0.12 -12.08 4.78
C LEU A 82 -0.31 -12.70 6.12
N ARG A 83 -0.46 -14.04 6.17
CA ARG A 83 -0.83 -14.74 7.42
C ARG A 83 0.22 -14.54 8.52
N LEU A 84 1.50 -14.67 8.17
CA LEU A 84 2.60 -14.42 9.09
C LEU A 84 2.62 -12.96 9.54
N SER A 85 2.40 -12.02 8.62
CA SER A 85 2.33 -10.58 8.94
C SER A 85 1.18 -10.27 9.89
N ALA A 86 0.01 -10.87 9.69
CA ALA A 86 -1.12 -10.74 10.60
C ALA A 86 -0.83 -11.35 11.97
N LYS A 87 -0.27 -12.57 12.01
CA LYS A 87 0.16 -13.23 13.25
C LYS A 87 1.19 -12.41 14.04
N ALA A 88 2.09 -11.73 13.33
CA ALA A 88 3.09 -10.85 13.92
C ALA A 88 2.54 -9.46 14.30
N GLY A 89 1.26 -9.18 14.05
CA GLY A 89 0.62 -7.89 14.33
C GLY A 89 1.13 -6.74 13.46
N LEU A 90 1.60 -7.03 12.24
CA LEU A 90 1.99 -6.02 11.25
C LEU A 90 0.79 -5.51 10.44
N ILE A 91 -0.22 -6.36 10.26
CA ILE A 91 -1.47 -6.04 9.58
C ILE A 91 -2.64 -6.64 10.35
N GLU A 92 -3.84 -6.07 10.18
CA GLU A 92 -5.03 -6.54 10.89
C GLU A 92 -5.73 -7.69 10.14
N GLN A 93 -6.09 -7.46 8.87
CA GLN A 93 -6.90 -8.41 8.08
C GLN A 93 -6.16 -8.87 6.84
N VAL A 94 -6.05 -10.19 6.64
CA VAL A 94 -5.40 -10.77 5.45
C VAL A 94 -6.22 -10.51 4.19
N GLU A 95 -7.54 -10.50 4.34
CA GLU A 95 -8.53 -10.34 3.28
C GLU A 95 -8.41 -9.00 2.57
N ASP A 96 -8.12 -7.92 3.31
CA ASP A 96 -7.91 -6.59 2.75
C ASP A 96 -6.70 -6.58 1.81
N TRP A 97 -5.59 -7.19 2.22
CA TRP A 97 -4.38 -7.26 1.39
C TRP A 97 -4.53 -8.20 0.19
N LEU A 98 -5.38 -9.23 0.31
CA LEU A 98 -5.80 -10.03 -0.85
C LEU A 98 -6.64 -9.22 -1.84
N LEU A 99 -7.52 -8.33 -1.35
CA LEU A 99 -8.27 -7.39 -2.18
C LEU A 99 -7.32 -6.40 -2.88
N TYR A 100 -6.37 -5.80 -2.14
CA TYR A 100 -5.40 -4.86 -2.71
C TYR A 100 -4.51 -5.52 -3.78
N ARG A 101 -4.18 -6.81 -3.63
CA ARG A 101 -3.52 -7.58 -4.70
C ARG A 101 -4.38 -7.69 -5.96
N LYS A 102 -5.69 -7.93 -5.81
CA LYS A 102 -6.61 -7.96 -6.95
C LYS A 102 -6.69 -6.60 -7.63
N MET A 103 -6.80 -5.52 -6.87
CA MET A 103 -6.75 -4.15 -7.38
C MET A 103 -5.47 -3.91 -8.19
N ARG A 104 -4.31 -4.25 -7.63
CA ARG A 104 -3.00 -4.13 -8.29
C ARG A 104 -2.87 -4.96 -9.57
N ASN A 105 -3.64 -6.03 -9.73
CA ASN A 105 -3.64 -6.84 -10.97
C ASN A 105 -4.47 -6.21 -12.08
N ILE A 106 -5.41 -5.31 -11.75
CA ILE A 106 -6.30 -4.66 -12.73
C ILE A 106 -5.87 -3.22 -13.05
N THR A 107 -4.82 -2.70 -12.42
CA THR A 107 -4.31 -1.33 -12.66
C THR A 107 -3.86 -1.10 -14.10
N SER A 108 -3.34 -2.13 -14.77
CA SER A 108 -2.98 -2.07 -16.20
C SER A 108 -4.17 -1.86 -17.14
N HIS A 109 -5.40 -2.06 -16.63
CA HIS A 109 -6.65 -1.87 -17.37
C HIS A 109 -7.38 -0.56 -17.03
N THR A 110 -6.73 0.36 -16.31
CA THR A 110 -7.36 1.59 -15.81
C THR A 110 -7.60 2.67 -16.86
N TYR A 111 -7.30 2.38 -18.14
CA TYR A 111 -7.85 3.14 -19.27
C TYR A 111 -9.38 3.01 -19.37
N ASP A 112 -9.97 2.00 -18.72
CA ASP A 112 -11.42 1.89 -18.51
C ASP A 112 -11.83 2.70 -17.27
N GLN A 113 -12.62 3.76 -17.46
CA GLN A 113 -13.04 4.64 -16.37
C GLN A 113 -13.84 3.92 -15.27
N ASN A 114 -14.55 2.83 -15.58
CA ASN A 114 -15.26 2.06 -14.55
C ASN A 114 -14.28 1.36 -13.61
N LYS A 115 -13.18 0.83 -14.16
CA LYS A 115 -12.12 0.18 -13.37
C LYS A 115 -11.33 1.19 -12.54
N ALA A 116 -11.08 2.39 -13.09
CA ALA A 116 -10.44 3.46 -12.35
C ALA A 116 -11.28 3.89 -11.12
N GLN A 117 -12.60 3.99 -11.29
CA GLN A 117 -13.52 4.30 -10.20
C GLN A 117 -13.55 3.21 -9.13
N GLU A 118 -13.60 1.92 -9.52
CA GLU A 118 -13.56 0.79 -8.58
C GLU A 118 -12.29 0.84 -7.69
N ILE A 119 -11.13 1.13 -8.28
CA ILE A 119 -9.88 1.26 -7.53
C ILE A 119 -9.92 2.46 -6.58
N TYR A 120 -10.46 3.59 -7.04
CA TYR A 120 -10.54 4.81 -6.24
C TYR A 120 -11.40 4.62 -4.98
N GLU A 121 -12.54 3.93 -5.10
CA GLU A 121 -13.44 3.66 -3.97
C GLU A 121 -12.78 2.83 -2.86
N GLN A 122 -11.90 1.91 -3.24
CA GLN A 122 -11.16 1.07 -2.29
C GLN A 122 -9.90 1.74 -1.72
N MET A 123 -9.50 2.89 -2.28
CA MET A 123 -8.22 3.54 -1.95
C MET A 123 -8.18 4.10 -0.52
N ILE A 124 -9.34 4.48 0.03
CA ILE A 124 -9.46 4.94 1.42
C ILE A 124 -9.15 3.80 2.39
N GLY A 125 -9.70 2.60 2.14
CA GLY A 125 -9.41 1.40 2.92
C GLY A 125 -7.93 1.05 2.85
N PHE A 126 -7.36 1.07 1.64
CA PHE A 126 -5.93 0.84 1.44
C PHE A 126 -5.05 1.81 2.24
N LEU A 127 -5.34 3.10 2.21
CA LEU A 127 -4.60 4.10 3.00
C LEU A 127 -4.64 3.80 4.50
N ALA A 128 -5.79 3.38 5.03
CA ALA A 128 -5.90 3.03 6.44
C ALA A 128 -5.03 1.82 6.79
N SER A 129 -5.11 0.73 5.99
CA SER A 129 -4.30 -0.47 6.20
C SER A 129 -2.80 -0.19 6.06
N ALA A 130 -2.40 0.61 5.06
CA ALA A 130 -1.00 0.99 4.83
C ALA A 130 -0.46 1.89 5.95
N ARG A 131 -1.28 2.82 6.48
CA ARG A 131 -0.90 3.64 7.64
C ARG A 131 -0.68 2.79 8.88
N ASN A 132 -1.57 1.83 9.13
CA ASN A 132 -1.44 0.91 10.26
C ASN A 132 -0.14 0.12 10.16
N LEU A 133 0.12 -0.52 9.01
CA LEU A 133 1.40 -1.20 8.76
C LEU A 133 2.61 -0.29 9.03
N LEU A 134 2.60 0.93 8.49
CA LEU A 134 3.70 1.87 8.67
C LEU A 134 3.92 2.20 10.16
N SER A 135 2.85 2.45 10.91
CA SER A 135 2.91 2.68 12.36
C SER A 135 3.49 1.47 13.09
N GLN A 136 3.06 0.26 12.74
CA GLN A 136 3.55 -0.98 13.35
C GLN A 136 5.04 -1.21 13.08
N LEU A 137 5.53 -0.87 11.88
CA LEU A 137 6.95 -0.93 11.53
C LEU A 137 7.76 0.13 12.29
N GLN A 138 7.24 1.36 12.39
CA GLN A 138 7.90 2.46 13.12
C GLN A 138 8.02 2.17 14.61
N GLN A 139 6.98 1.63 15.25
CA GLN A 139 7.04 1.22 16.66
C GLN A 139 8.16 0.21 16.90
N ARG A 140 8.26 -0.83 16.06
CA ARG A 140 9.30 -1.86 16.17
C ARG A 140 10.72 -1.35 15.91
N ASN A 141 10.88 -0.28 15.13
CA ASN A 141 12.17 0.40 14.98
C ASN A 141 12.54 1.23 16.22
N ASN A 142 11.56 1.71 16.98
CA ASN A 142 11.72 2.64 18.11
C ASN A 142 11.67 1.97 19.49
N ASP A 143 11.11 0.76 19.61
CA ASP A 143 11.02 -0.01 20.86
C ASP A 143 12.37 -0.65 21.28
N ASP A 144 13.50 -0.02 20.94
CA ASP A 144 14.86 -0.32 21.39
C ASP A 144 15.33 0.71 22.44
#